data_AF-A0A3B9AQR1-F1
#
_entry.id   AF-A0A3B9AQR1-F1
#
_cell.length_a   1.000
_cell.length_b   1.000
_cell.length_c   1.000
_cell.angle_alpha   90.00
_cell.angle_beta   90.00
_cell.angle_gamma   90.00
#
_symmetry.space_group_name_H-M   'P 1'
#
loop_
_entity.id
_entity.type
_entity.pdbx_description
1 polymer ?
#
loop_
_entity_poly.entity_id
_entity_poly.type
_entity_poly.pdbx_seq_one_letter_code
_entity_poly.pdbx_strand_id
1 'polypeptide(L)'
;MRQLHFLLLLFPFCLSAQGGFVSSNLPIILIHTNGQSIPDEPKIDAVMQIIDNGPGQLNNINDAPNHFNGTIGIEQRGSTSNFFSDKKPYSIETRDASGEDMDFPLLGMPAESDWALLAPFNDKTLIREALIFQLSREIMPWAPRTRLVELFLNGQYEGVYMVTEKIKRDKDRVDIAKLKATDLAGDSLTGGYILKLDKTTGAPNEGWISPFPSQPGGWQTTLWQVEYPKPADLQSEQKDYIQQWITGFESVMNGPDFAHPDNGYSKYIDVPSFLDFTLINEMAKCVDAYRISTFLYKDKDSNDPYLHAGPVWDFNIALGNAGYCTAENPEGWIIDFNQFCPGDNWVVPYWWPRMWEDPLYRTQLKQRWATLRAGPLSDTNIFGKLDSLTQLLNEAQVRNFERWPVLYTWQWPNVYCCGSYEEHVAFMRNWLKARLEWMDANAKTLVTFETPGSLKETEVFPNPSADFIYFTLPEYSYSQADLRIFDLNGRLMEQVQMVSNTSLFTYDARRLPAGLFGFQIIQEGRVVKSGKISHIP
;
A
#
# COMPACT_ATOMS: atom_id res chain seq x y z
N MET A 1 -52.12 -19.49 39.84
CA MET A 1 -50.77 -18.91 39.81
C MET A 1 -49.79 -19.95 40.34
N ARG A 2 -49.12 -20.70 39.45
CA ARG A 2 -47.99 -21.58 39.79
C ARG A 2 -46.77 -21.02 39.05
N GLN A 3 -45.79 -20.51 39.79
CA GLN A 3 -44.55 -20.01 39.21
C GLN A 3 -43.63 -21.19 38.89
N LEU A 4 -43.36 -21.38 37.60
CA LEU A 4 -42.31 -22.28 37.10
C LEU A 4 -40.98 -21.54 37.24
N HIS A 5 -40.08 -22.01 38.10
CA HIS A 5 -38.69 -21.54 38.12
C HIS A 5 -37.90 -22.36 37.10
N PHE A 6 -37.46 -21.71 36.03
CA PHE A 6 -36.51 -22.28 35.07
C PHE A 6 -35.12 -22.24 35.71
N LEU A 7 -34.58 -23.41 36.04
CA LEU A 7 -33.20 -23.56 36.50
C LEU A 7 -32.30 -23.63 35.26
N LEU A 8 -31.56 -22.56 34.98
CA LEU A 8 -30.50 -22.56 33.96
C LEU A 8 -29.32 -23.39 34.51
N LEU A 9 -29.14 -24.61 33.98
CA LEU A 9 -27.95 -25.42 34.21
C LEU A 9 -26.80 -24.88 33.36
N LEU A 10 -25.92 -24.09 34.00
CA LEU A 10 -24.58 -23.80 33.48
C LEU A 10 -23.78 -25.09 33.51
N PHE A 11 -23.60 -25.72 32.34
CA PHE A 11 -22.64 -26.81 32.18
C PHE A 11 -21.22 -26.23 32.19
N PRO A 12 -20.32 -26.66 33.09
CA PRO A 12 -18.91 -26.36 32.96
C PRO A 12 -18.38 -27.21 31.80
N PHE A 13 -18.07 -26.57 30.67
CA PHE A 13 -17.31 -27.21 29.62
C PHE A 13 -15.90 -27.47 30.15
N CYS A 14 -15.62 -28.72 30.51
CA CYS A 14 -14.24 -29.18 30.67
C CYS A 14 -13.59 -29.15 29.28
N LEU A 15 -12.77 -28.13 29.03
CA LEU A 15 -11.74 -28.20 28.01
C LEU A 15 -10.84 -29.38 28.36
N SER A 16 -10.92 -30.46 27.59
CA SER A 16 -9.84 -31.44 27.55
C SER A 16 -8.64 -30.76 26.93
N ALA A 17 -7.77 -30.22 27.79
CA ALA A 17 -6.47 -29.68 27.43
C ALA A 17 -5.69 -30.75 26.64
N GLN A 18 -5.57 -30.56 25.32
CA GLN A 18 -4.41 -31.07 24.61
C GLN A 18 -3.19 -30.40 25.25
N GLY A 19 -2.24 -31.21 25.68
CA GLY A 19 -1.18 -30.89 26.64
C GLY A 19 -0.58 -29.47 26.57
N GLY A 20 -0.53 -28.80 27.72
CA GLY A 20 0.50 -27.81 28.06
C GLY A 20 0.17 -26.34 27.88
N PHE A 21 -0.87 -25.95 27.13
CA PHE A 21 -1.22 -24.52 27.03
C PHE A 21 -1.82 -24.01 28.34
N VAL A 22 -1.17 -23.04 28.97
CA VAL A 22 -1.66 -22.37 30.19
C VAL A 22 -1.89 -20.90 29.93
N SER A 23 -0.90 -20.22 29.36
CA SER A 23 -0.93 -18.79 29.13
C SER A 23 -0.11 -18.35 27.93
N SER A 24 -0.31 -17.09 27.53
CA SER A 24 0.40 -16.44 26.44
C SER A 24 0.57 -14.94 26.69
N ASN A 25 1.63 -14.37 26.14
CA ASN A 25 1.77 -12.93 26.00
C ASN A 25 0.98 -12.36 24.81
N LEU A 26 0.47 -13.22 23.92
CA LEU A 26 -0.45 -12.86 22.85
C LEU A 26 -1.90 -12.93 23.33
N PRO A 27 -2.82 -12.12 22.77
CA PRO A 27 -4.25 -12.32 22.97
C PRO A 27 -4.67 -13.73 22.54
N ILE A 28 -5.62 -14.30 23.27
CA ILE A 28 -6.16 -15.64 23.00
C ILE A 28 -7.55 -15.46 22.38
N ILE A 29 -7.78 -16.05 21.21
CA ILE A 29 -9.08 -16.09 20.55
C ILE A 29 -9.64 -17.51 20.64
N LEU A 30 -10.85 -17.64 21.16
CA LEU A 30 -11.62 -18.88 21.19
C LEU A 30 -12.79 -18.76 20.21
N ILE A 31 -12.88 -19.65 19.24
CA ILE A 31 -13.99 -19.70 18.28
C ILE A 31 -14.72 -21.02 18.43
N HIS A 32 -16.05 -20.95 18.55
CA HIS A 32 -16.93 -22.11 18.63
C HIS A 32 -17.94 -22.07 17.48
N THR A 33 -17.85 -23.06 16.58
CA THR A 33 -18.73 -23.18 15.40
C THR A 33 -19.92 -24.09 15.65
N ASN A 34 -20.15 -24.51 16.89
CA ASN A 34 -21.20 -25.47 17.28
C ASN A 34 -21.18 -26.78 16.46
N GLY A 35 -19.97 -27.22 16.07
CA GLY A 35 -19.76 -28.44 15.29
C GLY A 35 -19.95 -28.28 13.78
N GLN A 36 -20.22 -27.07 13.28
CA GLN A 36 -20.31 -26.80 11.85
C GLN A 36 -18.91 -26.69 11.22
N SER A 37 -18.76 -27.21 10.01
CA SER A 37 -17.59 -26.96 9.16
C SER A 37 -17.64 -25.54 8.60
N ILE A 38 -16.51 -24.85 8.61
CA ILE A 38 -16.40 -23.49 8.03
C ILE A 38 -16.19 -23.63 6.51
N PRO A 39 -17.16 -23.21 5.66
CA PRO A 39 -17.01 -23.23 4.20
C PRO A 39 -16.16 -22.04 3.72
N ASP A 40 -15.88 -21.95 2.41
CA ASP A 40 -15.23 -20.78 1.79
C ASP A 40 -16.19 -19.60 1.66
N GLU A 41 -17.42 -19.86 1.24
CA GLU A 41 -18.55 -18.94 1.26
C GLU A 41 -19.84 -19.79 1.32
N PRO A 42 -20.92 -19.36 1.99
CA PRO A 42 -21.07 -18.15 2.80
C PRO A 42 -20.61 -18.31 4.25
N LYS A 43 -20.40 -17.20 4.95
CA LYS A 43 -20.22 -17.16 6.41
C LYS A 43 -21.28 -17.97 7.16
N ILE A 44 -20.82 -18.79 8.09
CA ILE A 44 -21.66 -19.46 9.10
C ILE A 44 -21.61 -18.68 10.42
N ASP A 45 -22.63 -18.84 11.26
CA ASP A 45 -22.62 -18.27 12.61
C ASP A 45 -21.67 -19.05 13.54
N ALA A 46 -20.88 -18.33 14.31
CA ALA A 46 -20.04 -18.86 15.37
C ALA A 46 -20.02 -17.90 16.58
N VAL A 47 -19.52 -18.38 17.71
CA VAL A 47 -19.24 -17.52 18.87
C VAL A 47 -17.74 -17.31 18.96
N MET A 48 -17.33 -16.04 19.08
CA MET A 48 -15.94 -15.67 19.33
C MET A 48 -15.81 -15.06 20.72
N GLN A 49 -14.78 -15.49 21.43
CA GLN A 49 -14.37 -14.96 22.73
C GLN A 49 -12.91 -14.58 22.68
N ILE A 50 -12.56 -13.43 23.26
CA ILE A 50 -11.19 -12.92 23.28
C ILE A 50 -10.78 -12.60 24.71
N ILE A 51 -9.62 -13.13 25.09
CA ILE A 51 -8.91 -12.84 26.34
C ILE A 51 -7.70 -11.97 25.99
N ASP A 52 -7.72 -10.73 26.48
CA ASP A 52 -6.62 -9.77 26.38
C ASP A 52 -6.55 -8.92 27.65
N ASN A 53 -5.65 -9.29 28.56
CA ASN A 53 -5.34 -8.60 29.81
C ASN A 53 -4.53 -7.30 29.57
N GLY A 54 -4.18 -7.01 28.32
CA GLY A 54 -3.51 -5.79 27.91
C GLY A 54 -1.98 -5.88 27.90
N PRO A 55 -1.30 -4.81 27.45
CA PRO A 55 0.14 -4.81 27.21
C PRO A 55 0.96 -5.21 28.44
N GLY A 56 1.87 -6.18 28.24
CA GLY A 56 2.79 -6.65 29.28
C GLY A 56 2.16 -7.59 30.32
N GLN A 57 0.88 -7.93 30.20
CA GLN A 57 0.23 -8.95 31.02
C GLN A 57 0.14 -10.28 30.25
N LEU A 58 0.17 -11.38 30.98
CA LEU A 58 -0.10 -12.70 30.42
C LEU A 58 -1.61 -12.95 30.37
N ASN A 59 -2.07 -13.58 29.30
CA ASN A 59 -3.43 -14.08 29.09
C ASN A 59 -3.47 -15.55 29.48
N ASN A 60 -4.34 -15.96 30.40
CA ASN A 60 -4.51 -17.38 30.72
C ASN A 60 -5.73 -17.94 29.98
N ILE A 61 -5.63 -19.19 29.50
CA ILE A 61 -6.72 -19.85 28.76
C ILE A 61 -8.00 -20.02 29.60
N ASN A 62 -7.87 -20.00 30.93
CA ASN A 62 -8.98 -20.14 31.88
C ASN A 62 -9.51 -18.79 32.39
N ASP A 63 -8.95 -17.67 31.93
CA ASP A 63 -9.49 -16.35 32.27
C ASP A 63 -10.87 -16.18 31.63
N ALA A 64 -11.76 -15.43 32.28
CA ALA A 64 -13.02 -15.06 31.66
C ALA A 64 -12.74 -14.14 30.46
N PRO A 65 -13.44 -14.31 29.31
CA PRO A 65 -13.31 -13.40 28.18
C PRO A 65 -13.57 -11.96 28.61
N ASN A 66 -12.58 -11.09 28.41
CA ASN A 66 -12.60 -9.72 28.91
C ASN A 66 -12.45 -8.66 27.81
N HIS A 67 -12.18 -9.07 26.57
CA HIS A 67 -12.07 -8.15 25.43
C HIS A 67 -13.28 -8.22 24.51
N PHE A 68 -13.63 -9.40 24.00
CA PHE A 68 -14.81 -9.62 23.15
C PHE A 68 -15.49 -10.93 23.54
N ASN A 69 -16.83 -10.96 23.48
CA ASN A 69 -17.64 -12.16 23.71
C ASN A 69 -18.97 -11.99 22.99
N GLY A 70 -19.09 -12.57 21.80
CA GLY A 70 -20.27 -12.35 20.96
C GLY A 70 -20.33 -13.25 19.73
N THR A 71 -21.42 -13.10 18.97
CA THR A 71 -21.64 -13.80 17.71
C THR A 71 -20.77 -13.19 16.61
N ILE A 72 -20.27 -14.05 15.73
CA ILE A 72 -19.58 -13.67 14.51
C ILE A 72 -20.11 -14.47 13.33
N GLY A 73 -20.02 -13.90 12.12
CA GLY A 73 -19.97 -14.67 10.89
C GLY A 73 -18.53 -15.11 10.62
N ILE A 74 -18.32 -16.37 10.22
CA ILE A 74 -17.00 -16.90 9.85
C ILE A 74 -17.05 -17.75 8.58
N GLU A 75 -16.08 -17.55 7.71
CA GLU A 75 -15.81 -18.34 6.51
C GLU A 75 -14.29 -18.49 6.31
N GLN A 76 -13.87 -19.47 5.50
CA GLN A 76 -12.50 -19.53 5.02
C GLN A 76 -12.26 -18.39 4.04
N ARG A 77 -11.00 -18.05 3.77
CA ARG A 77 -10.69 -17.00 2.82
C ARG A 77 -9.42 -17.26 2.03
N GLY A 78 -9.21 -16.42 1.03
CA GLY A 78 -8.00 -16.43 0.22
C GLY A 78 -8.05 -17.51 -0.85
N SER A 79 -7.15 -17.38 -1.82
CA SER A 79 -7.10 -18.27 -2.97
C SER A 79 -6.03 -19.33 -2.75
N THR A 80 -4.79 -18.99 -3.12
CA THR A 80 -3.62 -19.86 -3.01
C THR A 80 -3.32 -20.28 -1.57
N SER A 81 -3.49 -19.37 -0.60
CA SER A 81 -3.32 -19.66 0.83
C SER A 81 -4.35 -20.66 1.36
N ASN A 82 -5.59 -20.65 0.85
CA ASN A 82 -6.58 -21.65 1.22
C ASN A 82 -6.22 -23.01 0.58
N PHE A 83 -5.85 -23.02 -0.70
CA PHE A 83 -5.59 -24.24 -1.43
C PHE A 83 -4.34 -25.01 -0.96
N PHE A 84 -3.22 -24.33 -0.71
CA PHE A 84 -1.92 -24.97 -0.42
C PHE A 84 -1.57 -25.07 1.08
N SER A 85 -2.46 -24.68 1.99
CA SER A 85 -2.21 -24.70 3.43
C SER A 85 -3.16 -25.63 4.16
N ASP A 86 -2.64 -26.45 5.08
CA ASP A 86 -3.49 -27.19 6.03
C ASP A 86 -4.05 -26.27 7.12
N LYS A 87 -3.31 -25.20 7.44
CA LYS A 87 -3.73 -24.15 8.37
C LYS A 87 -4.53 -23.09 7.62
N LYS A 88 -5.86 -23.12 7.75
CA LYS A 88 -6.75 -22.26 6.96
C LYS A 88 -6.83 -20.83 7.52
N PRO A 89 -6.74 -19.79 6.69
CA PRO A 89 -7.10 -18.43 7.08
C PRO A 89 -8.61 -18.22 7.03
N TYR A 90 -9.11 -17.26 7.82
CA TYR A 90 -10.55 -16.99 7.95
C TYR A 90 -10.91 -15.51 7.71
N SER A 91 -12.12 -15.26 7.25
CA SER A 91 -12.78 -13.95 7.26
C SER A 91 -13.79 -13.96 8.41
N ILE A 92 -13.78 -12.90 9.24
CA ILE A 92 -14.62 -12.79 10.43
C ILE A 92 -15.43 -11.50 10.34
N GLU A 93 -16.71 -11.57 10.70
CA GLU A 93 -17.64 -10.45 10.79
C GLU A 93 -18.26 -10.42 12.19
N THR A 94 -18.05 -9.37 12.98
CA THR A 94 -18.73 -9.24 14.28
C THR A 94 -20.19 -8.86 14.10
N ARG A 95 -21.08 -9.57 14.80
CA ARG A 95 -22.54 -9.44 14.64
C ARG A 95 -23.25 -9.03 15.92
N ASP A 96 -24.32 -8.26 15.77
CA ASP A 96 -25.23 -7.92 16.85
C ASP A 96 -26.23 -9.06 17.14
N ALA A 97 -27.17 -8.81 18.05
CA ALA A 97 -28.19 -9.80 18.44
C ALA A 97 -29.20 -10.13 17.31
N SER A 98 -29.31 -9.29 16.29
CA SER A 98 -30.11 -9.53 15.08
C SER A 98 -29.34 -10.30 14.00
N GLY A 99 -28.03 -10.49 14.15
CA GLY A 99 -27.18 -11.09 13.12
C GLY A 99 -26.65 -10.09 12.09
N GLU A 100 -26.84 -8.80 12.32
CA GLU A 100 -26.34 -7.72 11.45
C GLU A 100 -24.94 -7.28 11.87
N ASP A 101 -24.22 -6.63 10.96
CA ASP A 101 -22.89 -6.08 11.20
C ASP A 101 -22.85 -5.19 12.46
N MET A 102 -21.89 -5.48 13.33
CA MET A 102 -21.62 -4.71 14.54
C MET A 102 -20.17 -4.26 14.56
N ASP A 103 -19.96 -2.95 14.45
CA ASP A 103 -18.62 -2.35 14.58
C ASP A 103 -18.08 -2.57 16.00
N PHE A 104 -16.89 -3.16 16.11
CA PHE A 104 -16.22 -3.38 17.38
C PHE A 104 -14.72 -3.07 17.32
N PRO A 105 -14.13 -2.33 18.29
CA PRO A 105 -12.71 -2.01 18.30
C PRO A 105 -11.85 -3.21 18.75
N LEU A 106 -11.61 -4.16 17.84
CA LEU A 106 -10.86 -5.38 18.16
C LEU A 106 -9.38 -5.07 18.46
N LEU A 107 -8.91 -5.54 19.63
CA LEU A 107 -7.51 -5.56 20.06
C LEU A 107 -6.79 -4.20 19.92
N GLY A 108 -7.52 -3.12 20.23
CA GLY A 108 -7.03 -1.74 20.17
C GLY A 108 -6.91 -1.17 18.75
N MET A 109 -7.50 -1.81 17.75
CA MET A 109 -7.72 -1.23 16.42
C MET A 109 -9.06 -0.48 16.37
N PRO A 110 -9.22 0.52 15.48
CA PRO A 110 -10.49 1.22 15.28
C PRO A 110 -11.66 0.28 15.02
N ALA A 111 -12.86 0.71 15.41
CA ALA A 111 -14.05 -0.13 15.35
C ALA A 111 -14.43 -0.49 13.91
N GLU A 112 -14.73 -1.77 13.69
CA GLU A 112 -15.25 -2.29 12.43
C GLU A 112 -15.90 -3.66 12.66
N SER A 113 -16.77 -4.09 11.75
CA SER A 113 -17.38 -5.41 11.70
C SER A 113 -16.48 -6.45 11.03
N ASP A 114 -15.76 -6.07 9.97
CA ASP A 114 -15.03 -6.98 9.09
C ASP A 114 -13.52 -7.08 9.42
N TRP A 115 -13.08 -8.32 9.67
CA TRP A 115 -11.71 -8.65 10.03
C TRP A 115 -11.17 -9.85 9.25
N ALA A 116 -9.87 -9.88 9.06
CA ALA A 116 -9.15 -11.01 8.49
C ALA A 116 -8.38 -11.73 9.58
N LEU A 117 -8.46 -13.06 9.62
CA LEU A 117 -7.62 -13.89 10.47
C LEU A 117 -6.64 -14.65 9.57
N LEU A 118 -5.49 -14.02 9.32
CA LEU A 118 -4.45 -14.55 8.43
C LEU A 118 -3.67 -15.67 9.11
N ALA A 119 -3.36 -16.71 8.34
CA ALA A 119 -2.69 -17.92 8.78
C ALA A 119 -1.29 -18.01 8.15
N PRO A 120 -0.23 -17.51 8.81
CA PRO A 120 1.13 -17.65 8.29
C PRO A 120 1.57 -19.12 8.38
N PHE A 121 1.30 -19.88 7.32
CA PHE A 121 1.64 -21.30 7.23
C PHE A 121 2.95 -21.53 6.48
N ASN A 122 3.09 -20.90 5.31
CA ASN A 122 4.32 -20.90 4.54
C ASN A 122 5.29 -19.78 4.98
N ASP A 123 4.85 -18.80 5.77
CA ASP A 123 5.75 -17.85 6.43
C ASP A 123 6.25 -18.44 7.77
N LYS A 124 7.41 -19.10 7.73
CA LYS A 124 8.02 -19.72 8.92
C LYS A 124 8.54 -18.72 9.96
N THR A 125 8.57 -17.43 9.63
CA THR A 125 8.88 -16.38 10.60
C THR A 125 7.64 -15.88 11.33
N LEU A 126 6.46 -16.12 10.75
CA LEU A 126 5.14 -15.66 11.19
C LEU A 126 4.95 -14.13 11.19
N ILE A 127 5.91 -13.36 10.65
CA ILE A 127 5.97 -11.89 10.84
C ILE A 127 6.16 -11.08 9.56
N ARG A 128 6.33 -11.69 8.37
CA ARG A 128 6.66 -10.94 7.13
C ARG A 128 5.63 -9.86 6.82
N GLU A 129 4.36 -10.25 6.87
CA GLU A 129 3.25 -9.36 6.57
C GLU A 129 3.02 -8.34 7.68
N ALA A 130 3.16 -8.73 8.96
CA ALA A 130 3.13 -7.79 10.08
C ALA A 130 4.21 -6.70 9.96
N LEU A 131 5.43 -7.07 9.57
CA LEU A 131 6.55 -6.15 9.42
C LEU A 131 6.27 -5.13 8.31
N ILE A 132 5.87 -5.59 7.13
CA ILE A 132 5.62 -4.68 6.00
C ILE A 132 4.44 -3.77 6.27
N PHE A 133 3.35 -4.27 6.87
CA PHE A 133 2.24 -3.39 7.26
C PHE A 133 2.65 -2.37 8.32
N GLN A 134 3.49 -2.72 9.30
CA GLN A 134 4.02 -1.74 10.25
C GLN A 134 4.83 -0.64 9.58
N LEU A 135 5.70 -0.98 8.63
CA LEU A 135 6.50 0.01 7.89
C LEU A 135 5.64 0.86 6.94
N SER A 136 4.66 0.25 6.28
CA SER A 136 3.77 0.93 5.35
C SER A 136 2.96 2.03 6.03
N ARG A 137 2.51 1.81 7.28
CA ARG A 137 1.78 2.82 8.07
C ARG A 137 2.61 4.05 8.44
N GLU A 138 3.93 4.03 8.26
CA GLU A 138 4.79 5.19 8.50
C GLU A 138 5.02 6.06 7.26
N ILE A 139 4.64 5.55 6.08
CA ILE A 139 4.91 6.23 4.81
C ILE A 139 3.65 6.44 3.97
N MET A 140 2.58 5.68 4.22
CA MET A 140 1.29 5.79 3.52
C MET A 140 0.23 6.42 4.44
N PRO A 141 -0.82 7.05 3.87
CA PRO A 141 -1.95 7.57 4.66
C PRO A 141 -2.61 6.50 5.52
N TRP A 142 -2.74 5.28 4.98
CA TRP A 142 -3.21 4.12 5.70
C TRP A 142 -2.61 2.82 5.15
N ALA A 143 -2.40 1.85 6.03
CA ALA A 143 -2.14 0.46 5.70
C ALA A 143 -2.71 -0.42 6.83
N PRO A 144 -3.05 -1.70 6.58
CA PRO A 144 -3.72 -2.55 7.55
C PRO A 144 -3.02 -2.60 8.90
N ARG A 145 -3.74 -2.39 9.99
CA ARG A 145 -3.24 -2.70 11.34
C ARG A 145 -3.38 -4.19 11.62
N THR A 146 -2.48 -4.73 12.44
CA THR A 146 -2.43 -6.16 12.76
C THR A 146 -2.20 -6.43 14.23
N ARG A 147 -2.65 -7.61 14.67
CA ARG A 147 -2.37 -8.21 15.99
C ARG A 147 -2.11 -9.70 15.83
N LEU A 148 -0.95 -10.16 16.30
CA LEU A 148 -0.66 -11.59 16.43
C LEU A 148 -1.44 -12.14 17.63
N VAL A 149 -2.05 -13.31 17.47
CA VAL A 149 -2.93 -13.96 18.45
C VAL A 149 -2.70 -15.46 18.46
N GLU A 150 -3.11 -16.13 19.52
CA GLU A 150 -3.21 -17.59 19.55
C GLU A 150 -4.67 -18.02 19.42
N LEU A 151 -4.94 -18.86 18.43
CA LEU A 151 -6.29 -19.29 18.09
C LEU A 151 -6.60 -20.67 18.68
N PHE A 152 -7.78 -20.79 19.28
CA PHE A 152 -8.44 -22.05 19.53
C PHE A 152 -9.73 -22.13 18.73
N LEU A 153 -9.88 -23.19 17.94
CA LEU A 153 -11.09 -23.48 17.18
C LEU A 153 -11.74 -24.75 17.73
N ASN A 154 -12.99 -24.64 18.21
CA ASN A 154 -13.74 -25.71 18.85
C ASN A 154 -12.95 -26.41 19.98
N GLY A 155 -12.23 -25.61 20.77
CA GLY A 155 -11.39 -26.09 21.88
C GLY A 155 -10.08 -26.76 21.47
N GLN A 156 -9.73 -26.77 20.19
CA GLN A 156 -8.45 -27.25 19.68
C GLN A 156 -7.53 -26.07 19.40
N TYR A 157 -6.27 -26.16 19.81
CA TYR A 157 -5.28 -25.13 19.52
C TYR A 157 -4.88 -25.17 18.04
N GLU A 158 -4.96 -24.04 17.35
CA GLU A 158 -4.67 -23.90 15.92
C GLU A 158 -3.42 -23.07 15.62
N GLY A 159 -2.65 -22.69 16.64
CA GLY A 159 -1.40 -21.95 16.45
C GLY A 159 -1.56 -20.44 16.42
N VAL A 160 -0.50 -19.77 15.95
CA VAL A 160 -0.43 -18.31 15.86
C VAL A 160 -1.15 -17.81 14.61
N TYR A 161 -2.09 -16.89 14.77
CA TYR A 161 -2.78 -16.21 13.68
C TYR A 161 -2.55 -14.70 13.76
N MET A 162 -2.94 -13.97 12.72
CA MET A 162 -2.86 -12.52 12.68
C MET A 162 -4.22 -11.91 12.36
N VAL A 163 -4.83 -11.26 13.36
CA VAL A 163 -6.02 -10.42 13.16
C VAL A 163 -5.57 -9.18 12.39
N THR A 164 -6.18 -8.92 11.24
CA THR A 164 -5.77 -7.90 10.29
C THR A 164 -6.98 -7.11 9.81
N GLU A 165 -6.88 -5.78 9.76
CA GLU A 165 -7.89 -4.93 9.14
C GLU A 165 -8.06 -5.26 7.65
N LYS A 166 -9.30 -5.33 7.16
CA LYS A 166 -9.58 -5.49 5.73
C LYS A 166 -9.50 -4.14 5.02
N ILE A 167 -9.02 -4.13 3.77
CA ILE A 167 -9.07 -2.93 2.92
C ILE A 167 -10.53 -2.61 2.63
N LYS A 168 -11.05 -1.55 3.26
CA LYS A 168 -12.44 -1.09 3.14
C LYS A 168 -12.48 0.43 3.18
N ARG A 169 -13.52 1.00 2.57
CA ARG A 169 -13.85 2.42 2.69
C ARG A 169 -14.36 2.71 4.10
N ASP A 170 -13.55 3.40 4.88
CA ASP A 170 -13.88 3.85 6.23
C ASP A 170 -12.96 5.00 6.65
N LYS A 171 -13.43 5.86 7.56
CA LYS A 171 -12.68 7.03 8.03
C LYS A 171 -11.37 6.68 8.75
N ASP A 172 -11.27 5.49 9.35
CA ASP A 172 -10.07 5.00 10.03
C ASP A 172 -9.28 3.99 9.16
N ARG A 173 -9.70 3.82 7.89
CA ARG A 173 -9.08 2.97 6.86
C ARG A 173 -8.83 3.76 5.57
N VAL A 174 -9.38 3.34 4.43
CA VAL A 174 -9.34 4.13 3.18
C VAL A 174 -10.42 5.22 3.27
N ASP A 175 -10.01 6.40 3.72
CA ASP A 175 -10.91 7.53 3.95
C ASP A 175 -11.21 8.29 2.65
N ILE A 176 -12.12 7.73 1.87
CA ILE A 176 -12.70 8.36 0.68
C ILE A 176 -14.22 8.53 0.86
N ALA A 177 -14.82 9.39 0.03
CA ALA A 177 -16.25 9.64 0.08
C ALA A 177 -17.08 8.35 -0.08
N LYS A 178 -18.20 8.28 0.64
CA LYS A 178 -19.20 7.22 0.41
C LYS A 178 -19.94 7.50 -0.90
N LEU A 179 -19.88 6.57 -1.84
CA LEU A 179 -20.63 6.62 -3.09
C LEU A 179 -22.03 6.04 -2.87
N LYS A 180 -23.08 6.82 -3.16
CA LYS A 180 -24.49 6.41 -2.99
C LYS A 180 -25.07 5.93 -4.31
N ALA A 181 -26.09 5.09 -4.28
CA ALA A 181 -26.82 4.69 -5.49
C ALA A 181 -27.44 5.87 -6.28
N THR A 182 -27.64 7.03 -5.64
CA THR A 182 -28.16 8.25 -6.29
C THR A 182 -27.07 9.16 -6.86
N ASP A 183 -25.79 8.85 -6.61
CA ASP A 183 -24.65 9.64 -7.11
C ASP A 183 -24.34 9.22 -8.56
N LEU A 184 -25.14 9.73 -9.50
CA LEU A 184 -25.16 9.27 -10.90
C LEU A 184 -24.67 10.33 -11.90
N ALA A 185 -24.33 11.54 -11.47
CA ALA A 185 -23.86 12.62 -12.35
C ALA A 185 -23.09 13.71 -11.58
N GLY A 186 -22.34 14.53 -12.32
CA GLY A 186 -21.56 15.63 -11.76
C GLY A 186 -20.48 15.16 -10.79
N ASP A 187 -20.07 16.03 -9.88
CA ASP A 187 -19.00 15.74 -8.92
C ASP A 187 -19.29 14.52 -8.02
N SER A 188 -20.55 14.26 -7.67
CA SER A 188 -20.89 13.14 -6.79
C SER A 188 -20.58 11.77 -7.39
N LEU A 189 -20.59 11.65 -8.71
CA LEU A 189 -20.22 10.45 -9.48
C LEU A 189 -18.71 10.21 -9.51
N THR A 190 -17.90 11.22 -9.23
CA THR A 190 -16.48 11.20 -9.61
C THR A 190 -15.57 10.38 -8.69
N GLY A 191 -16.07 9.88 -7.56
CA GLY A 191 -15.21 9.32 -6.54
C GLY A 191 -15.89 8.52 -5.46
N GLY A 192 -15.07 7.95 -4.57
CA GLY A 192 -15.49 6.93 -3.64
C GLY A 192 -15.30 5.53 -4.21
N TYR A 193 -14.24 5.32 -5.01
CA TYR A 193 -13.92 4.03 -5.61
C TYR A 193 -12.65 3.45 -4.99
N ILE A 194 -12.69 2.18 -4.63
CA ILE A 194 -11.49 1.36 -4.41
C ILE A 194 -11.43 0.35 -5.54
N LEU A 195 -10.34 0.35 -6.28
CA LEU A 195 -10.05 -0.53 -7.39
C LEU A 195 -8.98 -1.54 -6.97
N LYS A 196 -8.97 -2.69 -7.63
CA LYS A 196 -7.88 -3.65 -7.48
C LYS A 196 -7.52 -4.36 -8.78
N LEU A 197 -6.27 -4.78 -8.83
CA LEU A 197 -5.74 -5.76 -9.77
C LEU A 197 -5.47 -7.03 -8.98
N ASP A 198 -6.15 -8.11 -9.33
CA ASP A 198 -6.11 -9.36 -8.58
C ASP A 198 -6.61 -10.54 -9.41
N LYS A 199 -6.46 -11.75 -8.86
CA LYS A 199 -7.16 -12.94 -9.33
C LYS A 199 -8.67 -12.77 -9.18
N THR A 200 -9.45 -13.54 -9.93
CA THR A 200 -10.94 -13.54 -9.87
C THR A 200 -11.51 -14.54 -8.85
N THR A 201 -10.65 -15.26 -8.14
CA THR A 201 -11.03 -16.25 -7.12
C THR A 201 -11.23 -15.57 -5.75
N GLY A 202 -12.28 -15.96 -5.01
CA GLY A 202 -12.50 -15.57 -3.60
C GLY A 202 -13.72 -14.68 -3.36
N ALA A 203 -14.07 -13.80 -4.30
CA ALA A 203 -15.36 -13.09 -4.33
C ALA A 203 -15.58 -12.50 -5.74
N PRO A 204 -16.78 -12.62 -6.35
CA PRO A 204 -17.05 -11.99 -7.63
C PRO A 204 -17.10 -10.47 -7.45
N ASN A 205 -16.15 -9.76 -8.04
CA ASN A 205 -16.23 -8.32 -8.19
C ASN A 205 -16.62 -7.96 -9.62
N GLU A 206 -17.38 -6.87 -9.74
CA GLU A 206 -17.59 -6.22 -11.03
C GLU A 206 -16.27 -5.63 -11.53
N GLY A 207 -16.11 -5.59 -12.85
CA GLY A 207 -14.87 -5.16 -13.46
C GLY A 207 -14.95 -5.00 -14.97
N TRP A 208 -13.80 -4.68 -15.56
CA TRP A 208 -13.61 -4.59 -17.00
C TRP A 208 -12.16 -4.94 -17.38
N ILE A 209 -12.00 -5.46 -18.59
CA ILE A 209 -10.68 -5.71 -19.17
C ILE A 209 -10.17 -4.39 -19.76
N SER A 210 -8.94 -4.01 -19.45
CA SER A 210 -8.28 -2.86 -20.07
C SER A 210 -8.25 -3.05 -21.59
N PRO A 211 -8.54 -2.01 -22.38
CA PRO A 211 -8.43 -2.08 -23.84
C PRO A 211 -6.97 -2.15 -24.31
N PHE A 212 -6.00 -1.97 -23.42
CA PHE A 212 -4.58 -2.06 -23.69
C PHE A 212 -4.02 -3.39 -23.16
N PRO A 213 -3.17 -4.09 -23.93
CA PRO A 213 -2.50 -5.28 -23.43
C PRO A 213 -1.55 -4.91 -22.29
N SER A 214 -1.36 -5.82 -21.33
CA SER A 214 -0.46 -5.56 -20.18
C SER A 214 1.01 -5.43 -20.61
N GLN A 215 1.35 -5.93 -21.80
CA GLN A 215 2.64 -5.74 -22.43
C GLN A 215 2.44 -5.35 -23.90
N PRO A 216 3.21 -4.40 -24.46
CA PRO A 216 3.16 -4.08 -25.88
C PRO A 216 3.35 -5.33 -26.76
N GLY A 217 2.36 -5.66 -27.58
CA GLY A 217 2.37 -6.86 -28.44
C GLY A 217 2.11 -8.19 -27.71
N GLY A 218 1.83 -8.16 -26.41
CA GLY A 218 1.44 -9.33 -25.62
C GLY A 218 -0.03 -9.70 -25.76
N TRP A 219 -0.38 -10.93 -25.37
CA TRP A 219 -1.76 -11.44 -25.34
C TRP A 219 -2.41 -11.30 -23.96
N GLN A 220 -1.61 -11.07 -22.91
CA GLN A 220 -2.12 -10.86 -21.57
C GLN A 220 -2.83 -9.51 -21.44
N THR A 221 -3.89 -9.49 -20.64
CA THR A 221 -4.73 -8.32 -20.39
C THR A 221 -4.78 -7.97 -18.91
N THR A 222 -4.95 -6.68 -18.60
CA THR A 222 -5.20 -6.24 -17.22
C THR A 222 -6.70 -6.28 -16.93
N LEU A 223 -7.10 -7.00 -15.88
CA LEU A 223 -8.47 -7.00 -15.37
C LEU A 223 -8.58 -6.01 -14.20
N TRP A 224 -9.30 -4.93 -14.41
CA TRP A 224 -9.68 -4.01 -13.35
C TRP A 224 -10.91 -4.56 -12.62
N GLN A 225 -10.85 -4.56 -11.29
CA GLN A 225 -11.97 -4.93 -10.43
C GLN A 225 -12.34 -3.76 -9.51
N VAL A 226 -13.64 -3.58 -9.27
CA VAL A 226 -14.16 -2.60 -8.30
C VAL A 226 -14.32 -3.32 -6.96
N GLU A 227 -13.45 -3.00 -6.00
CA GLU A 227 -13.52 -3.54 -4.63
C GLU A 227 -14.55 -2.79 -3.76
N TYR A 228 -14.68 -1.48 -4.00
CA TYR A 228 -15.71 -0.62 -3.43
C TYR A 228 -16.20 0.41 -4.46
N PRO A 229 -17.53 0.63 -4.60
CA PRO A 229 -18.63 -0.04 -3.88
C PRO A 229 -18.75 -1.54 -4.24
N LYS A 230 -19.51 -2.29 -3.44
CA LYS A 230 -19.75 -3.71 -3.73
C LYS A 230 -20.63 -3.87 -4.98
N PRO A 231 -20.52 -5.01 -5.70
CA PRO A 231 -21.30 -5.25 -6.92
C PRO A 231 -22.80 -4.96 -6.81
N ALA A 232 -23.42 -5.31 -5.68
CA ALA A 232 -24.84 -5.08 -5.44
C ALA A 232 -25.22 -3.58 -5.31
N ASP A 233 -24.27 -2.72 -4.96
CA ASP A 233 -24.48 -1.28 -4.75
C ASP A 233 -24.00 -0.43 -5.94
N LEU A 234 -23.14 -0.99 -6.80
CA LEU A 234 -22.54 -0.30 -7.94
C LEU A 234 -23.57 -0.08 -9.07
N GLN A 235 -23.80 1.18 -9.43
CA GLN A 235 -24.71 1.55 -10.51
C GLN A 235 -23.99 1.53 -11.88
N SER A 236 -24.75 1.37 -12.97
CA SER A 236 -24.21 1.36 -14.34
C SER A 236 -23.40 2.61 -14.66
N GLU A 237 -23.93 3.79 -14.35
CA GLU A 237 -23.31 5.09 -14.62
C GLU A 237 -22.01 5.26 -13.81
N GLN A 238 -21.96 4.69 -12.60
CA GLN A 238 -20.78 4.68 -11.75
C GLN A 238 -19.69 3.79 -12.32
N LYS A 239 -20.06 2.59 -12.80
CA LYS A 239 -19.14 1.67 -13.47
C LYS A 239 -18.60 2.30 -14.76
N ASP A 240 -19.48 2.85 -15.58
CA ASP A 240 -19.13 3.48 -16.86
C ASP A 240 -18.18 4.67 -16.64
N TYR A 241 -18.45 5.52 -15.64
CA TYR A 241 -17.57 6.64 -15.30
C TYR A 241 -16.17 6.16 -14.95
N ILE A 242 -16.03 5.27 -13.96
CA ILE A 242 -14.70 4.88 -13.47
C ILE A 242 -13.93 4.09 -14.53
N GLN A 243 -14.62 3.27 -15.33
CA GLN A 243 -14.04 2.59 -16.47
C GLN A 243 -13.51 3.59 -17.51
N GLN A 244 -14.30 4.61 -17.88
CA GLN A 244 -13.87 5.62 -18.86
C GLN A 244 -12.72 6.48 -18.31
N TRP A 245 -12.76 6.83 -17.04
CA TRP A 245 -11.72 7.62 -16.40
C TRP A 245 -10.38 6.86 -16.39
N ILE A 246 -10.38 5.59 -15.97
CA ILE A 246 -9.19 4.72 -15.99
C ILE A 246 -8.72 4.47 -17.42
N THR A 247 -9.64 4.26 -18.36
CA THR A 247 -9.29 4.14 -19.79
C THR A 247 -8.61 5.41 -20.31
N GLY A 248 -9.01 6.59 -19.83
CA GLY A 248 -8.36 7.87 -20.13
C GLY A 248 -6.93 7.95 -19.60
N PHE A 249 -6.70 7.54 -18.34
CA PHE A 249 -5.36 7.41 -17.76
C PHE A 249 -4.49 6.45 -18.59
N GLU A 250 -5.00 5.25 -18.87
CA GLU A 250 -4.30 4.26 -19.69
C GLU A 250 -4.00 4.83 -21.09
N SER A 251 -4.95 5.52 -21.73
CA SER A 251 -4.73 6.13 -23.04
C SER A 251 -3.58 7.14 -23.06
N VAL A 252 -3.45 7.95 -21.99
CA VAL A 252 -2.32 8.89 -21.83
C VAL A 252 -1.01 8.12 -21.61
N MET A 253 -1.03 7.06 -20.79
CA MET A 253 0.13 6.21 -20.56
C MET A 253 0.65 5.51 -21.82
N ASN A 254 -0.27 5.10 -22.70
CA ASN A 254 0.07 4.48 -23.98
C ASN A 254 0.58 5.49 -25.02
N GLY A 255 0.44 6.79 -24.78
CA GLY A 255 0.86 7.85 -25.69
C GLY A 255 2.37 8.18 -25.65
N PRO A 256 2.90 8.87 -26.68
CA PRO A 256 4.28 9.33 -26.70
C PRO A 256 4.55 10.41 -25.64
N ASP A 257 3.54 11.22 -25.31
CA ASP A 257 3.61 12.34 -24.35
C ASP A 257 3.18 11.93 -22.93
N PHE A 258 3.27 10.63 -22.58
CA PHE A 258 2.80 10.11 -21.30
C PHE A 258 3.41 10.82 -20.09
N ALA A 259 4.68 11.25 -20.19
CA ALA A 259 5.41 11.98 -19.16
C ALA A 259 5.32 13.51 -19.32
N HIS A 260 4.44 14.04 -20.19
CA HIS A 260 4.28 15.47 -20.34
C HIS A 260 3.79 16.08 -19.00
N PRO A 261 4.46 17.09 -18.45
CA PRO A 261 4.17 17.61 -17.12
C PRO A 261 2.72 18.12 -16.93
N ASP A 262 2.12 18.73 -17.98
CA ASP A 262 0.74 19.23 -17.92
C ASP A 262 -0.34 18.24 -18.41
N ASN A 263 0.02 17.34 -19.31
CA ASN A 263 -0.92 16.54 -20.10
C ASN A 263 -0.71 15.03 -19.95
N GLY A 264 0.36 14.65 -19.26
CA GLY A 264 0.76 13.29 -19.00
C GLY A 264 0.11 12.72 -17.74
N TYR A 265 0.72 11.67 -17.23
CA TYR A 265 0.16 10.86 -16.16
C TYR A 265 0.01 11.60 -14.82
N SER A 266 0.84 12.64 -14.58
CA SER A 266 0.79 13.48 -13.38
C SER A 266 -0.55 14.20 -13.20
N LYS A 267 -1.33 14.35 -14.26
CA LYS A 267 -2.70 14.88 -14.20
C LYS A 267 -3.70 13.89 -13.58
N TYR A 268 -3.39 12.60 -13.64
CA TYR A 268 -4.29 11.53 -13.23
C TYR A 268 -3.94 10.96 -11.86
N ILE A 269 -2.65 10.87 -11.52
CA ILE A 269 -2.21 10.16 -10.31
C ILE A 269 -1.65 11.11 -9.25
N ASP A 270 -1.78 10.71 -7.99
CA ASP A 270 -1.01 11.28 -6.91
C ASP A 270 0.38 10.65 -6.95
N VAL A 271 1.33 11.35 -7.57
CA VAL A 271 2.70 10.85 -7.76
C VAL A 271 3.34 10.40 -6.43
N PRO A 272 3.23 11.15 -5.31
CA PRO A 272 3.74 10.69 -4.01
C PRO A 272 3.26 9.31 -3.56
N SER A 273 1.96 9.00 -3.65
CA SER A 273 1.40 7.70 -3.28
C SER A 273 2.00 6.57 -4.13
N PHE A 274 2.19 6.81 -5.43
CA PHE A 274 2.82 5.86 -6.34
C PHE A 274 4.31 5.65 -6.03
N LEU A 275 5.03 6.68 -5.60
CA LEU A 275 6.43 6.55 -5.15
C LEU A 275 6.51 5.69 -3.89
N ASP A 276 5.66 5.94 -2.89
CA ASP A 276 5.65 5.17 -1.63
C ASP A 276 5.21 3.73 -1.85
N PHE A 277 4.20 3.49 -2.69
CA PHE A 277 3.75 2.16 -3.08
C PHE A 277 4.85 1.38 -3.80
N THR A 278 5.55 2.02 -4.74
CA THR A 278 6.68 1.44 -5.46
C THR A 278 7.80 1.07 -4.49
N LEU A 279 8.26 2.02 -3.67
CA LEU A 279 9.43 1.81 -2.81
C LEU A 279 9.20 0.74 -1.74
N ILE A 280 8.01 0.63 -1.15
CA ILE A 280 7.75 -0.42 -0.17
C ILE A 280 7.65 -1.80 -0.81
N ASN A 281 7.02 -1.91 -1.98
CA ASN A 281 6.92 -3.18 -2.71
C ASN A 281 8.28 -3.62 -3.24
N GLU A 282 9.09 -2.69 -3.75
CA GLU A 282 10.46 -2.96 -4.17
C GLU A 282 11.32 -3.37 -2.97
N MET A 283 11.23 -2.69 -1.82
CA MET A 283 11.96 -3.09 -0.61
C MET A 283 11.55 -4.47 -0.12
N ALA A 284 10.26 -4.78 -0.11
CA ALA A 284 9.77 -6.10 0.26
C ALA A 284 10.11 -7.16 -0.79
N LYS A 285 10.33 -6.74 -2.05
CA LYS A 285 10.38 -7.56 -3.26
C LYS A 285 9.25 -8.59 -3.30
N CYS A 286 8.02 -8.11 -3.08
CA CYS A 286 6.83 -8.96 -3.17
C CYS A 286 6.62 -9.39 -4.62
N VAL A 287 6.65 -10.69 -4.90
CA VAL A 287 6.51 -11.24 -6.27
C VAL A 287 5.16 -10.92 -6.93
N ASP A 288 4.19 -10.52 -6.12
CA ASP A 288 2.83 -10.16 -6.53
C ASP A 288 2.65 -8.66 -6.75
N ALA A 289 3.65 -7.84 -6.41
CA ALA A 289 3.59 -6.39 -6.55
C ALA A 289 3.15 -5.96 -7.96
N TYR A 290 2.34 -4.90 -8.01
CA TYR A 290 1.81 -4.25 -9.22
C TYR A 290 0.77 -5.04 -10.03
N ARG A 291 0.70 -6.37 -9.88
CA ARG A 291 -0.06 -7.26 -10.79
C ARG A 291 -1.23 -7.99 -10.12
N ILE A 292 -1.07 -8.40 -8.85
CA ILE A 292 -2.11 -9.02 -8.02
C ILE A 292 -2.01 -8.49 -6.58
N SER A 293 -3.07 -8.62 -5.78
CA SER A 293 -3.15 -7.97 -4.45
C SER A 293 -2.81 -6.47 -4.47
N THR A 294 -3.05 -5.80 -5.60
CA THR A 294 -2.68 -4.40 -5.84
C THR A 294 -3.94 -3.53 -5.79
N PHE A 295 -4.01 -2.62 -4.83
CA PHE A 295 -5.15 -1.74 -4.63
C PHE A 295 -4.81 -0.31 -5.02
N LEU A 296 -5.82 0.39 -5.55
CA LEU A 296 -5.79 1.81 -5.86
C LEU A 296 -7.11 2.43 -5.41
N TYR A 297 -7.14 3.73 -5.12
CA TYR A 297 -8.39 4.42 -4.79
C TYR A 297 -8.48 5.79 -5.44
N LYS A 298 -9.72 6.25 -5.64
CA LYS A 298 -10.03 7.58 -6.16
C LYS A 298 -11.14 8.21 -5.34
N ASP A 299 -10.92 9.43 -4.86
CA ASP A 299 -11.95 10.25 -4.22
C ASP A 299 -12.63 11.19 -5.23
N LYS A 300 -13.64 11.94 -4.77
CA LYS A 300 -14.37 12.89 -5.60
C LYS A 300 -13.43 13.99 -6.07
N ASP A 301 -13.62 14.46 -7.29
CA ASP A 301 -12.77 15.48 -7.91
C ASP A 301 -12.68 16.76 -7.06
N SER A 302 -13.75 17.13 -6.37
CA SER A 302 -13.78 18.26 -5.43
C SER A 302 -12.97 18.08 -4.14
N ASN A 303 -12.68 16.83 -3.74
CA ASN A 303 -11.85 16.50 -2.59
C ASN A 303 -10.39 16.26 -3.03
N ASP A 304 -10.22 15.31 -3.94
CA ASP A 304 -8.95 14.85 -4.47
C ASP A 304 -9.19 14.19 -5.84
N PRO A 305 -8.80 14.83 -6.95
CA PRO A 305 -9.07 14.34 -8.30
C PRO A 305 -8.14 13.20 -8.72
N TYR A 306 -7.16 12.84 -7.90
CA TYR A 306 -6.11 11.91 -8.27
C TYR A 306 -6.47 10.46 -7.93
N LEU A 307 -5.93 9.54 -8.74
CA LEU A 307 -5.81 8.14 -8.39
C LEU A 307 -4.61 7.96 -7.46
N HIS A 308 -4.81 7.24 -6.36
CA HIS A 308 -3.78 6.91 -5.40
C HIS A 308 -3.41 5.43 -5.49
N ALA A 309 -2.13 5.12 -5.35
CA ALA A 309 -1.65 3.75 -5.25
C ALA A 309 -1.60 3.30 -3.79
N GLY A 310 -2.04 2.06 -3.54
CA GLY A 310 -2.23 1.52 -2.21
C GLY A 310 -3.68 1.61 -1.75
N PRO A 311 -3.97 1.15 -0.52
CA PRO A 311 -3.03 0.59 0.46
C PRO A 311 -2.44 -0.77 0.03
N VAL A 312 -1.30 -1.14 0.61
CA VAL A 312 -0.64 -2.42 0.28
C VAL A 312 -1.29 -3.63 0.95
N TRP A 313 -1.09 -4.82 0.37
CA TRP A 313 -1.66 -6.09 0.84
C TRP A 313 -0.74 -7.28 0.48
N ASP A 314 -0.85 -8.39 1.21
CA ASP A 314 -0.32 -9.72 0.86
C ASP A 314 1.21 -9.84 0.71
N PHE A 315 1.92 -9.85 1.85
CA PHE A 315 3.41 -9.94 1.90
C PHE A 315 3.95 -11.26 2.45
N ASN A 316 3.13 -12.31 2.51
CA ASN A 316 3.57 -13.64 2.95
C ASN A 316 4.63 -14.25 1.99
N ILE A 317 4.59 -13.92 0.69
CA ILE A 317 5.54 -14.33 -0.35
C ILE A 317 6.51 -13.20 -0.76
N ALA A 318 6.88 -12.37 0.22
CA ALA A 318 7.89 -11.34 0.11
C ALA A 318 9.12 -11.67 0.98
N LEU A 319 10.12 -10.77 1.00
CA LEU A 319 11.28 -10.86 1.89
C LEU A 319 12.04 -12.20 1.73
N GLY A 320 12.33 -12.54 0.47
CA GLY A 320 13.02 -13.77 0.08
C GLY A 320 12.19 -15.05 0.21
N ASN A 321 10.88 -14.96 0.38
CA ASN A 321 9.99 -16.12 0.56
C ASN A 321 9.22 -16.55 -0.70
N ALA A 322 9.85 -16.42 -1.87
CA ALA A 322 9.29 -16.87 -3.13
C ALA A 322 10.43 -17.36 -4.05
N GLY A 323 10.50 -18.67 -4.28
CA GLY A 323 11.53 -19.31 -5.10
C GLY A 323 11.25 -19.29 -6.61
N TYR A 324 10.69 -18.19 -7.11
CA TYR A 324 10.33 -18.04 -8.52
C TYR A 324 10.34 -16.56 -8.93
N CYS A 325 10.40 -16.29 -10.24
CA CYS A 325 10.45 -14.95 -10.82
C CYS A 325 11.55 -14.04 -10.21
N THR A 326 12.67 -14.64 -9.77
CA THR A 326 13.81 -13.97 -9.11
C THR A 326 13.52 -13.36 -7.75
N ALA A 327 12.32 -13.56 -7.18
CA ALA A 327 11.91 -12.94 -5.92
C ALA A 327 12.75 -13.42 -4.71
N GLU A 328 13.42 -14.58 -4.84
CA GLU A 328 14.39 -15.08 -3.88
C GLU A 328 15.68 -14.27 -3.84
N ASN A 329 16.04 -13.60 -4.94
CA ASN A 329 17.27 -12.81 -5.04
C ASN A 329 17.03 -11.42 -4.39
N PRO A 330 17.89 -10.96 -3.44
CA PRO A 330 17.79 -9.59 -2.92
C PRO A 330 18.10 -8.52 -3.98
N GLU A 331 18.68 -8.88 -5.11
CA GLU A 331 19.00 -7.96 -6.22
C GLU A 331 17.92 -7.91 -7.31
N GLY A 332 17.87 -6.82 -8.07
CA GLY A 332 16.94 -6.61 -9.18
C GLY A 332 15.62 -5.95 -8.76
N TRP A 333 14.99 -5.21 -9.65
CA TRP A 333 13.71 -4.54 -9.39
C TRP A 333 12.54 -5.48 -9.72
N ILE A 334 11.49 -5.51 -8.90
CA ILE A 334 10.32 -6.35 -9.15
C ILE A 334 9.41 -5.75 -10.24
N ILE A 335 9.54 -4.45 -10.54
CA ILE A 335 8.95 -3.83 -11.73
C ILE A 335 9.30 -4.56 -13.04
N ASP A 336 10.46 -5.23 -13.08
CA ASP A 336 10.94 -6.03 -14.23
C ASP A 336 10.35 -7.45 -14.26
N PHE A 337 9.37 -7.78 -13.41
CA PHE A 337 8.73 -9.10 -13.32
C PHE A 337 8.39 -9.68 -14.70
N ASN A 338 7.85 -8.86 -15.59
CA ASN A 338 7.46 -9.25 -16.94
C ASN A 338 8.61 -9.78 -17.80
N GLN A 339 9.85 -9.35 -17.53
CA GLN A 339 11.05 -9.85 -18.20
C GLN A 339 11.47 -11.22 -17.66
N PHE A 340 11.26 -11.46 -16.36
CA PHE A 340 11.64 -12.70 -15.69
C PHE A 340 10.57 -13.80 -15.79
N CYS A 341 9.30 -13.40 -15.87
CA CYS A 341 8.13 -14.28 -15.94
C CYS A 341 7.16 -13.85 -17.07
N PRO A 342 7.61 -13.83 -18.34
CA PRO A 342 6.81 -13.34 -19.47
C PRO A 342 5.62 -14.23 -19.82
N GLY A 343 5.62 -15.49 -19.36
CA GLY A 343 4.57 -16.47 -19.62
C GLY A 343 3.50 -16.55 -18.53
N ASP A 344 3.58 -15.75 -17.47
CA ASP A 344 2.53 -15.72 -16.44
C ASP A 344 1.23 -15.13 -17.04
N ASN A 345 0.08 -15.58 -16.53
CA ASN A 345 -1.23 -15.04 -16.92
C ASN A 345 -1.48 -13.67 -16.29
N TRP A 346 -0.93 -13.43 -15.09
CA TRP A 346 -1.04 -12.19 -14.34
C TRP A 346 0.29 -11.47 -14.38
N VAL A 347 0.45 -10.58 -15.34
CA VAL A 347 1.66 -9.78 -15.56
C VAL A 347 1.45 -8.34 -15.10
N VAL A 348 2.54 -7.63 -14.83
CA VAL A 348 2.51 -6.21 -14.45
C VAL A 348 1.90 -5.40 -15.60
N PRO A 349 0.85 -4.58 -15.35
CA PRO A 349 0.28 -3.69 -16.36
C PRO A 349 1.32 -2.74 -16.95
N TYR A 350 1.26 -2.48 -18.27
CA TYR A 350 2.30 -1.72 -18.99
C TYR A 350 2.54 -0.31 -18.46
N TRP A 351 1.55 0.32 -17.81
CA TRP A 351 1.66 1.69 -17.32
C TRP A 351 2.57 1.80 -16.09
N TRP A 352 2.76 0.73 -15.31
CA TRP A 352 3.74 0.70 -14.22
C TRP A 352 5.18 0.90 -14.71
N PRO A 353 5.74 0.03 -15.60
CA PRO A 353 7.07 0.23 -16.14
C PRO A 353 7.16 1.49 -17.00
N ARG A 354 6.05 1.94 -17.60
CA ARG A 354 6.03 3.21 -18.34
C ARG A 354 6.39 4.41 -17.46
N MET A 355 5.92 4.48 -16.21
CA MET A 355 6.37 5.52 -15.26
C MET A 355 7.87 5.43 -14.99
N TRP A 356 8.44 4.24 -14.92
CA TRP A 356 9.88 4.05 -14.74
C TRP A 356 10.71 4.49 -15.96
N GLU A 357 10.10 4.63 -17.14
CA GLU A 357 10.80 5.23 -18.29
C GLU A 357 11.03 6.73 -18.08
N ASP A 358 10.14 7.43 -17.37
CA ASP A 358 10.26 8.86 -17.08
C ASP A 358 11.48 9.15 -16.16
N PRO A 359 12.48 9.92 -16.64
CA PRO A 359 13.60 10.36 -15.81
C PRO A 359 13.19 11.16 -14.58
N LEU A 360 12.09 11.92 -14.64
CA LEU A 360 11.60 12.68 -13.49
C LEU A 360 11.09 11.73 -12.40
N TYR A 361 10.25 10.76 -12.75
CA TYR A 361 9.77 9.75 -11.80
C TYR A 361 10.92 8.98 -11.13
N ARG A 362 11.91 8.53 -11.90
CA ARG A 362 13.10 7.85 -11.35
C ARG A 362 13.94 8.75 -10.44
N THR A 363 14.02 10.04 -10.75
CA THR A 363 14.67 11.03 -9.90
C THR A 363 13.93 11.20 -8.58
N GLN A 364 12.59 11.27 -8.63
CA GLN A 364 11.75 11.36 -7.43
C GLN A 364 11.81 10.07 -6.60
N LEU A 365 11.84 8.88 -7.22
CA LEU A 365 12.06 7.61 -6.51
C LEU A 365 13.37 7.62 -5.73
N LYS A 366 14.47 8.05 -6.37
CA LYS A 366 15.77 8.18 -5.70
C LYS A 366 15.72 9.13 -4.51
N GLN A 367 15.12 10.30 -4.66
CA GLN A 367 15.01 11.31 -3.60
C GLN A 367 14.12 10.82 -2.45
N ARG A 368 12.98 10.19 -2.79
CA ARG A 368 12.07 9.62 -1.80
C ARG A 368 12.74 8.46 -1.06
N TRP A 369 13.42 7.56 -1.75
CA TRP A 369 14.20 6.47 -1.12
C TRP A 369 15.21 7.02 -0.11
N ALA A 370 15.99 8.04 -0.48
CA ALA A 370 16.95 8.66 0.44
C ALA A 370 16.26 9.24 1.69
N THR A 371 15.11 9.90 1.53
CA THR A 371 14.30 10.41 2.64
C THR A 371 13.81 9.28 3.54
N LEU A 372 13.27 8.21 2.96
CA LEU A 372 12.77 7.07 3.70
C LEU A 372 13.89 6.36 4.46
N ARG A 373 15.05 6.15 3.84
CA ARG A 373 16.23 5.53 4.46
C ARG A 373 16.85 6.35 5.59
N ALA A 374 16.69 7.67 5.55
CA ALA A 374 17.08 8.56 6.65
C ALA A 374 16.06 8.58 7.82
N GLY A 375 14.90 7.95 7.67
CA GLY A 375 13.83 7.97 8.67
C GLY A 375 13.08 6.64 8.78
N PRO A 376 11.83 6.56 8.29
CA PRO A 376 10.93 5.43 8.54
C PRO A 376 11.43 4.09 7.99
N LEU A 377 12.25 4.08 6.94
CA LEU A 377 12.87 2.87 6.41
C LEU A 377 14.34 2.75 6.78
N SER A 378 14.83 3.42 7.84
CA SER A 378 16.20 3.24 8.34
C SER A 378 16.44 1.83 8.90
N ASP A 379 17.71 1.38 8.92
CA ASP A 379 18.07 0.06 9.47
C ASP A 379 17.60 -0.10 10.91
N THR A 380 17.81 0.92 11.74
CA THR A 380 17.38 0.92 13.14
C THR A 380 15.87 0.71 13.26
N ASN A 381 15.06 1.39 12.45
CA ASN A 381 13.60 1.24 12.53
C ASN A 381 13.14 -0.13 12.01
N ILE A 382 13.65 -0.55 10.83
CA ILE A 382 13.27 -1.83 10.21
C ILE A 382 13.64 -3.00 11.12
N PHE A 383 14.90 -3.08 11.54
CA PHE A 383 15.37 -4.19 12.36
C PHE A 383 14.83 -4.11 13.79
N GLY A 384 14.60 -2.90 14.33
CA GLY A 384 13.92 -2.74 15.62
C GLY A 384 12.49 -3.29 15.62
N LYS A 385 11.73 -3.09 14.54
CA LYS A 385 10.39 -3.69 14.38
C LYS A 385 10.44 -5.20 14.21
N LEU A 386 11.38 -5.70 13.40
CA LEU A 386 11.60 -7.14 13.24
C LEU A 386 11.92 -7.78 14.59
N ASP A 387 12.85 -7.20 15.35
CA ASP A 387 13.25 -7.67 16.69
C ASP A 387 12.04 -7.68 17.63
N SER A 388 11.26 -6.59 17.67
CA SER A 388 10.05 -6.50 18.49
C SER A 388 9.00 -7.57 18.13
N LEU A 389 8.80 -7.85 16.85
CA LEU A 389 7.86 -8.88 16.38
C LEU A 389 8.34 -10.30 16.74
N THR A 390 9.64 -10.57 16.56
CA THR A 390 10.21 -11.88 16.93
C THR A 390 10.20 -12.10 18.45
N GLN A 391 10.47 -11.07 19.23
CA GLN A 391 10.39 -11.12 20.69
C GLN A 391 8.97 -11.44 21.17
N LEU A 392 7.96 -10.87 20.52
CA LEU A 392 6.55 -11.15 20.81
C LEU A 392 6.21 -12.64 20.60
N LEU A 393 6.91 -13.32 19.69
CA LEU A 393 6.67 -14.73 19.34
C LEU A 393 7.54 -15.74 20.08
N ASN A 394 8.46 -15.31 20.96
CA ASN A 394 9.45 -16.19 21.63
C ASN A 394 8.84 -17.49 22.19
N GLU A 395 7.65 -17.43 22.78
CA GLU A 395 6.95 -18.61 23.32
C GLU A 395 5.94 -19.21 22.34
N ALA A 396 5.12 -18.38 21.70
CA ALA A 396 4.01 -18.84 20.87
C ALA A 396 4.47 -19.56 19.59
N GLN A 397 5.64 -19.22 19.05
CA GLN A 397 6.18 -19.91 17.87
C GLN A 397 6.42 -21.41 18.15
N VAL A 398 6.88 -21.77 19.34
CA VAL A 398 7.15 -23.16 19.71
C VAL A 398 5.88 -23.98 19.61
N ARG A 399 4.81 -23.51 20.27
CA ARG A 399 3.49 -24.16 20.24
C ARG A 399 2.91 -24.19 18.81
N ASN A 400 3.07 -23.11 18.05
CA ASN A 400 2.64 -23.07 16.66
C ASN A 400 3.30 -24.18 15.83
N PHE A 401 4.61 -24.40 15.98
CA PHE A 401 5.32 -25.43 15.20
C PHE A 401 5.21 -26.84 15.79
N GLU A 402 4.81 -26.99 17.06
CA GLU A 402 4.33 -28.27 17.59
C GLU A 402 3.01 -28.67 16.95
N ARG A 403 2.08 -27.72 16.79
CA ARG A 403 0.80 -27.93 16.10
C ARG A 403 0.98 -28.11 14.59
N TRP A 404 1.83 -27.30 13.98
CA TRP A 404 2.10 -27.29 12.54
C TRP A 404 3.59 -27.53 12.29
N PRO A 405 4.07 -28.78 12.22
CA PRO A 405 5.49 -29.12 12.15
C PRO A 405 6.10 -28.90 10.76
N VAL A 406 6.06 -27.65 10.29
CA VAL A 406 6.49 -27.25 8.95
C VAL A 406 7.91 -26.68 8.90
N LEU A 407 8.59 -26.46 10.03
CA LEU A 407 9.94 -25.85 10.06
C LEU A 407 10.99 -26.59 9.22
N TYR A 408 10.86 -27.91 9.10
CA TYR A 408 11.80 -28.80 8.41
C TYR A 408 11.21 -29.44 7.14
N THR A 409 10.05 -28.96 6.68
CA THR A 409 9.43 -29.41 5.42
C THR A 409 9.32 -28.26 4.45
N TRP A 410 9.54 -28.52 3.17
CA TRP A 410 9.33 -27.50 2.16
C TRP A 410 7.83 -27.21 2.00
N GLN A 411 7.44 -25.95 2.09
CA GLN A 411 6.10 -25.46 1.79
C GLN A 411 6.20 -24.52 0.60
N TRP A 412 5.28 -24.61 -0.35
CA TRP A 412 5.29 -23.69 -1.48
C TRP A 412 5.03 -22.24 -0.99
N PRO A 413 5.75 -21.21 -1.50
CA PRO A 413 6.88 -21.23 -2.44
C PRO A 413 8.24 -20.98 -1.76
N ASN A 414 8.47 -21.54 -0.56
CA ASN A 414 9.65 -21.25 0.25
C ASN A 414 10.96 -21.48 -0.50
N VAL A 415 11.89 -20.56 -0.29
CA VAL A 415 13.29 -20.66 -0.74
C VAL A 415 14.11 -21.43 0.29
N TYR A 416 14.06 -20.94 1.54
CA TYR A 416 14.72 -21.56 2.68
C TYR A 416 13.73 -22.45 3.41
N CYS A 417 13.98 -23.77 3.44
CA CYS A 417 13.00 -24.72 3.96
C CYS A 417 13.34 -25.32 5.30
N CYS A 418 14.59 -25.39 5.73
CA CYS A 418 14.90 -26.46 6.67
C CYS A 418 15.88 -25.99 7.73
N GLY A 419 15.33 -25.67 8.90
CA GLY A 419 16.06 -25.17 10.06
C GLY A 419 15.12 -24.81 11.21
N SER A 420 15.72 -24.50 12.35
CA SER A 420 15.07 -23.91 13.51
C SER A 420 14.36 -22.59 13.17
N TYR A 421 13.41 -22.17 14.00
CA TYR A 421 12.71 -20.90 13.85
C TYR A 421 13.71 -19.72 13.76
N GLU A 422 14.73 -19.74 14.60
CA GLU A 422 15.78 -18.73 14.66
C GLU A 422 16.56 -18.63 13.34
N GLU A 423 16.81 -19.76 12.66
CA GLU A 423 17.45 -19.78 11.35
C GLU A 423 16.55 -19.20 10.25
N HIS A 424 15.23 -19.42 10.31
CA HIS A 424 14.27 -18.79 9.38
C HIS A 424 14.22 -17.27 9.57
N VAL A 425 14.22 -16.80 10.82
CA VAL A 425 14.31 -15.37 11.15
C VAL A 425 15.64 -14.78 10.68
N ALA A 426 16.75 -15.49 10.90
CA ALA A 426 18.07 -15.08 10.45
C ALA A 426 18.16 -15.00 8.92
N PHE A 427 17.57 -15.97 8.21
CA PHE A 427 17.48 -15.93 6.75
C PHE A 427 16.76 -14.67 6.26
N MET A 428 15.56 -14.39 6.79
CA MET A 428 14.79 -13.19 6.43
C MET A 428 15.57 -11.90 6.74
N ARG A 429 16.22 -11.82 7.91
CA ARG A 429 17.03 -10.65 8.31
C ARG A 429 18.19 -10.43 7.35
N ASN A 430 18.95 -11.47 7.05
CA ASN A 430 20.12 -11.38 6.17
C ASN A 430 19.71 -11.02 4.73
N TRP A 431 18.61 -11.61 4.25
CA TRP A 431 18.04 -11.26 2.97
C TRP A 431 17.64 -9.77 2.91
N LEU A 432 16.92 -9.29 3.92
CA LEU A 432 16.46 -7.89 3.97
C LEU A 432 17.63 -6.91 4.07
N LYS A 433 18.67 -7.25 4.85
CA LYS A 433 19.90 -6.46 4.89
C LYS A 433 20.56 -6.36 3.51
N ALA A 434 20.74 -7.48 2.82
CA ALA A 434 21.31 -7.49 1.47
C ALA A 434 20.44 -6.71 0.47
N ARG A 435 19.10 -6.80 0.59
CA ARG A 435 18.15 -6.05 -0.24
C ARG A 435 18.29 -4.54 -0.03
N LEU A 436 18.36 -4.09 1.22
CA LEU A 436 18.54 -2.67 1.56
C LEU A 436 19.89 -2.15 1.05
N GLU A 437 20.97 -2.90 1.26
CA GLU A 437 22.30 -2.55 0.73
C GLU A 437 22.30 -2.44 -0.80
N TRP A 438 21.65 -3.38 -1.48
CA TRP A 438 21.51 -3.36 -2.93
C TRP A 438 20.67 -2.16 -3.41
N MET A 439 19.52 -1.89 -2.78
CA MET A 439 18.70 -0.73 -3.13
C MET A 439 19.41 0.59 -2.85
N ASP A 440 20.15 0.71 -1.75
CA ASP A 440 20.96 1.90 -1.44
C ASP A 440 22.04 2.16 -2.51
N ALA A 441 22.59 1.11 -3.12
CA ALA A 441 23.52 1.22 -4.24
C ALA A 441 22.81 1.58 -5.56
N ASN A 442 21.71 0.89 -5.89
CA ASN A 442 21.04 0.99 -7.20
C ASN A 442 20.05 2.16 -7.29
N ALA A 443 19.51 2.66 -6.19
CA ALA A 443 18.73 3.90 -6.19
C ALA A 443 19.56 5.09 -6.69
N LYS A 444 20.90 5.06 -6.48
CA LYS A 444 21.81 6.09 -6.99
C LYS A 444 21.89 6.09 -8.52
N THR A 445 21.69 4.94 -9.15
CA THR A 445 21.79 4.71 -10.60
C THR A 445 20.46 4.84 -11.33
N LEU A 446 19.33 4.97 -10.63
CA LEU A 446 18.02 5.27 -11.24
C LEU A 446 18.07 6.54 -12.10
N VAL A 447 18.98 7.46 -11.76
CA VAL A 447 19.32 8.60 -12.62
C VAL A 447 20.30 8.12 -13.68
N THR A 448 19.78 7.68 -14.83
CA THR A 448 20.58 7.61 -16.04
C THR A 448 20.72 9.02 -16.59
N PHE A 449 21.96 9.49 -16.78
CA PHE A 449 22.24 10.70 -17.56
C PHE A 449 21.91 10.44 -19.05
N GLU A 450 20.64 10.24 -19.34
CA GLU A 450 20.07 10.43 -20.66
C GLU A 450 18.83 11.28 -20.45
N THR A 451 19.05 12.57 -20.39
CA THR A 451 18.00 13.56 -20.64
C THR A 451 17.81 13.58 -22.15
N PRO A 452 16.67 13.15 -22.72
CA PRO A 452 16.29 13.58 -24.05
C PRO A 452 16.05 15.10 -23.94
N GLY A 453 17.08 15.86 -24.30
CA GLY A 453 17.16 17.29 -24.12
C GLY A 453 18.04 17.65 -22.93
N SER A 454 19.26 18.09 -23.22
CA SER A 454 20.02 18.95 -22.30
C SER A 454 19.06 19.82 -21.49
N LEU A 455 19.20 19.85 -20.16
CA LEU A 455 18.60 20.89 -19.32
C LEU A 455 18.77 22.22 -20.08
N LYS A 456 17.70 22.77 -20.65
CA LYS A 456 17.79 24.10 -21.26
C LYS A 456 18.03 25.01 -20.08
N GLU A 457 19.24 25.53 -19.95
CA GLU A 457 19.51 26.58 -18.99
C GLU A 457 18.48 27.70 -19.17
N THR A 458 18.17 28.42 -18.09
CA THR A 458 17.42 29.67 -18.21
C THR A 458 18.16 30.61 -19.15
N GLU A 459 17.60 30.77 -20.34
CA GLU A 459 17.96 31.76 -21.33
C GLU A 459 17.15 33.02 -21.06
N VAL A 460 17.81 34.16 -21.23
CA VAL A 460 17.20 35.47 -21.03
C VAL A 460 17.32 36.25 -22.32
N PHE A 461 16.19 36.47 -22.99
CA PHE A 461 16.17 37.07 -24.32
C PHE A 461 14.87 37.86 -24.59
N PRO A 462 14.86 38.79 -25.54
CA PRO A 462 16.05 39.47 -26.04
C PRO A 462 16.74 40.23 -24.90
N ASN A 463 18.06 40.31 -24.94
CA ASN A 463 18.84 41.04 -23.96
C ASN A 463 20.07 41.63 -24.68
N PRO A 464 20.06 42.94 -25.03
CA PRO A 464 19.12 43.97 -24.57
C PRO A 464 17.69 43.84 -25.13
N SER A 465 16.71 44.44 -24.44
CA SER A 465 15.29 44.52 -24.87
C SER A 465 14.74 45.94 -24.79
N ALA A 466 13.79 46.27 -25.66
CA ALA A 466 13.02 47.52 -25.63
C ALA A 466 11.67 47.37 -24.90
N ASP A 467 10.99 46.25 -25.08
CA ASP A 467 9.63 46.06 -24.55
C ASP A 467 9.57 44.95 -23.49
N PHE A 468 9.95 43.72 -23.86
CA PHE A 468 9.78 42.53 -23.02
C PHE A 468 11.05 41.70 -22.95
N ILE A 469 11.35 41.17 -21.76
CA ILE A 469 12.41 40.19 -21.53
C ILE A 469 11.75 38.86 -21.16
N TYR A 470 12.11 37.81 -21.87
CA TYR A 470 11.65 36.46 -21.65
C TYR A 470 12.69 35.66 -20.88
N PHE A 471 12.24 34.86 -19.93
CA PHE A 471 13.04 33.91 -19.17
C PHE A 471 12.53 32.50 -19.45
N THR A 472 13.38 31.62 -19.96
CA THR A 472 13.03 30.19 -20.06
C THR A 472 13.20 29.53 -18.71
N LEU A 473 12.23 28.70 -18.32
CA LEU A 473 12.19 28.00 -17.05
C LEU A 473 12.47 26.51 -17.32
N PRO A 474 13.60 25.95 -16.84
CA PRO A 474 14.01 24.58 -17.12
C PRO A 474 13.07 23.50 -16.56
N GLU A 475 12.15 23.85 -15.67
CA GLU A 475 11.22 22.93 -14.99
C GLU A 475 9.83 23.55 -14.79
N TYR A 476 8.84 22.70 -14.49
CA TYR A 476 7.50 23.11 -14.07
C TYR A 476 7.41 23.50 -12.59
N SER A 477 8.43 23.18 -11.78
CA SER A 477 8.52 23.56 -10.37
C SER A 477 8.81 25.06 -10.13
N TYR A 478 8.98 25.85 -11.19
CA TYR A 478 9.14 27.32 -11.10
C TYR A 478 7.83 28.09 -10.93
N SER A 479 6.66 27.43 -10.85
CA SER A 479 5.35 28.07 -10.67
C SER A 479 5.21 28.89 -9.38
N GLN A 480 6.22 28.87 -8.49
CA GLN A 480 6.34 29.73 -7.31
C GLN A 480 7.75 30.33 -7.10
N ALA A 481 8.49 30.64 -8.17
CA ALA A 481 9.77 31.34 -8.06
C ALA A 481 9.60 32.87 -7.97
N ASP A 482 10.58 33.56 -7.38
CA ASP A 482 10.67 35.02 -7.32
C ASP A 482 11.76 35.53 -8.28
N LEU A 483 11.40 36.44 -9.19
CA LEU A 483 12.35 37.26 -9.93
C LEU A 483 12.67 38.53 -9.13
N ARG A 484 13.93 38.71 -8.75
CA ARG A 484 14.43 39.95 -8.13
C ARG A 484 15.35 40.69 -9.10
N ILE A 485 15.13 41.99 -9.25
CA ILE A 485 15.92 42.86 -10.14
C ILE A 485 16.62 43.92 -9.30
N PHE A 486 17.90 44.16 -9.59
CA PHE A 486 18.78 45.04 -8.84
C PHE A 486 19.43 46.08 -9.74
N ASP A 487 19.66 47.29 -9.22
CA ASP A 487 20.53 48.26 -9.87
C ASP A 487 22.01 47.86 -9.76
N LEU A 488 22.90 48.60 -10.44
CA LEU A 488 24.34 48.30 -10.45
C LEU A 488 25.03 48.46 -9.09
N ASN A 489 24.39 49.13 -8.13
CA ASN A 489 24.88 49.27 -6.76
C ASN A 489 24.35 48.14 -5.85
N GLY A 490 23.59 47.18 -6.40
CA GLY A 490 23.03 46.05 -5.67
C GLY A 490 21.74 46.37 -4.90
N ARG A 491 21.11 47.52 -5.13
CA ARG A 491 19.83 47.85 -4.50
C ARG A 491 18.69 47.15 -5.23
N LEU A 492 17.81 46.48 -4.49
CA LEU A 492 16.62 45.82 -5.03
C LEU A 492 15.66 46.88 -5.60
N MET A 493 15.33 46.72 -6.88
CA MET A 493 14.47 47.60 -7.66
C MET A 493 13.05 47.03 -7.77
N GLU A 494 12.94 45.75 -8.12
CA GLU A 494 11.67 45.04 -8.23
C GLU A 494 11.80 43.60 -7.71
N GLN A 495 10.70 43.07 -7.18
CA GLN A 495 10.50 41.66 -6.92
C GLN A 495 9.14 41.26 -7.52
N VAL A 496 9.14 40.23 -8.37
CA VAL A 496 7.96 39.76 -9.09
C VAL A 496 7.86 38.25 -8.93
N GLN A 497 6.70 37.77 -8.51
CA GLN A 497 6.43 36.34 -8.48
C GLN A 497 6.27 35.84 -9.93
N MET A 498 7.04 34.80 -10.28
CA MET A 498 7.03 34.19 -11.59
C MET A 498 5.87 33.19 -11.68
N VAL A 499 4.67 33.70 -11.96
CA VAL A 499 3.47 32.88 -12.19
C VAL A 499 3.33 32.66 -13.70
N SER A 500 3.61 31.46 -14.18
CA SER A 500 3.39 31.07 -15.58
C SER A 500 2.93 29.62 -15.66
N ASN A 501 1.96 29.36 -16.55
CA ASN A 501 1.48 28.02 -16.88
C ASN A 501 2.28 27.40 -18.04
N THR A 502 3.44 27.99 -18.37
CA THR A 502 4.32 27.58 -19.47
C THR A 502 5.78 27.68 -19.01
N SER A 503 6.71 27.05 -19.75
CA SER A 503 8.16 27.15 -19.53
C SER A 503 8.76 28.52 -19.91
N LEU A 504 7.94 29.55 -20.05
CA LEU A 504 8.33 30.91 -20.39
C LEU A 504 7.70 31.90 -19.42
N PHE A 505 8.52 32.75 -18.80
CA PHE A 505 8.06 33.90 -18.04
C PHE A 505 8.38 35.19 -18.79
N THR A 506 7.39 36.09 -18.90
CA THR A 506 7.53 37.38 -19.59
C THR A 506 7.62 38.50 -18.57
N TYR A 507 8.69 39.29 -18.64
CA TYR A 507 8.88 40.51 -17.87
C TYR A 507 8.75 41.74 -18.76
N ASP A 508 7.96 42.74 -18.34
CA ASP A 508 7.82 44.02 -19.05
C ASP A 508 9.01 44.94 -18.72
N ALA A 509 9.95 45.05 -19.65
CA ALA A 509 11.20 45.80 -19.48
C ALA A 509 10.97 47.31 -19.36
N ARG A 510 9.84 47.83 -19.87
CA ARG A 510 9.48 49.26 -19.82
C ARG A 510 9.23 49.76 -18.40
N ARG A 511 9.11 48.84 -17.44
CA ARG A 511 9.07 49.12 -16.00
C ARG A 511 10.41 49.58 -15.44
N LEU A 512 11.50 49.31 -16.14
CA LEU A 512 12.86 49.72 -15.79
C LEU A 512 13.25 50.99 -16.57
N PRO A 513 14.09 51.88 -16.02
CA PRO A 513 14.72 52.92 -16.81
C PRO A 513 15.72 52.34 -17.82
N ALA A 514 16.14 53.13 -18.80
CA ALA A 514 17.20 52.72 -19.73
C ALA A 514 18.49 52.41 -18.96
N GLY A 515 19.07 51.21 -19.15
CA GLY A 515 20.26 50.82 -18.41
C GLY A 515 20.51 49.32 -18.32
N LEU A 516 21.45 48.96 -17.44
CA LEU A 516 21.87 47.59 -17.13
C LEU A 516 21.52 47.26 -15.68
N PHE A 517 20.95 46.07 -15.47
CA PHE A 517 20.46 45.60 -14.17
C PHE A 517 20.96 44.19 -13.89
N GLY A 518 21.13 43.85 -12.61
CA GLY A 518 21.30 42.47 -12.17
C GLY A 518 19.96 41.81 -11.93
N PHE A 519 19.85 40.51 -12.14
CA PHE A 519 18.67 39.75 -11.72
C PHE A 519 19.07 38.49 -10.94
N GLN A 520 18.16 38.03 -10.08
CA GLN A 520 18.19 36.73 -9.43
C GLN A 520 16.83 36.06 -9.55
N ILE A 521 16.82 34.77 -9.85
CA ILE A 521 15.65 33.91 -9.72
C ILE A 521 15.83 33.11 -8.44
N ILE A 522 14.83 33.16 -7.57
CA ILE A 522 14.84 32.51 -6.26
C ILE A 522 13.73 31.48 -6.19
N GLN A 523 14.06 30.27 -5.76
CA GLN A 523 13.11 29.18 -5.57
C GLN A 523 13.41 28.53 -4.22
N GLU A 524 12.38 28.30 -3.41
CA GLU A 524 12.51 27.73 -2.06
C GLU A 524 13.57 28.44 -1.19
N GLY A 525 13.69 29.77 -1.35
CA GLY A 525 14.66 30.59 -0.62
C GLY A 525 16.11 30.52 -1.11
N ARG A 526 16.41 29.82 -2.22
CA ARG A 526 17.75 29.72 -2.82
C ARG A 526 17.82 30.40 -4.18
N VAL A 527 18.95 31.05 -4.49
CA VAL A 527 19.20 31.62 -5.83
C VAL A 527 19.54 30.48 -6.79
N VAL A 528 18.71 30.29 -7.81
CA VAL A 528 18.83 29.20 -8.80
C VAL A 528 19.40 29.70 -10.14
N LYS A 529 19.19 30.98 -10.47
CA LYS A 529 19.87 31.67 -11.59
C LYS A 529 20.15 33.11 -11.21
N SER A 530 21.26 33.65 -11.71
CA SER A 530 21.51 35.09 -11.69
C SER A 530 22.15 35.52 -12.99
N GLY A 531 22.04 36.80 -13.31
CA GLY A 531 22.62 37.35 -14.53
C GLY A 531 22.38 38.84 -14.65
N LYS A 532 22.51 39.34 -15.87
CA LYS A 532 22.29 40.76 -16.17
C LYS A 532 21.25 40.90 -17.26
N ILE A 533 20.41 41.91 -17.16
CA ILE A 533 19.46 42.32 -18.20
C ILE A 533 19.67 43.78 -18.55
N SER A 534 19.46 44.14 -19.81
CA SER A 534 19.56 45.51 -20.29
C SER A 534 18.27 45.94 -20.95
N HIS A 535 17.77 47.12 -20.55
CA HIS A 535 16.62 47.77 -21.16
C HIS A 535 17.10 48.96 -22.00
N ILE A 536 16.71 48.98 -23.27
CA ILE A 536 17.02 50.02 -24.27
C ILE A 536 15.69 50.44 -24.91
N PRO A 537 15.09 51.57 -24.47
CA PRO A 537 13.77 52.03 -24.93
C PRO A 537 13.68 52.35 -26.42
#